data_AF-A0A538DBS6-F1
#
_entry.id   AF-A0A538DBS6-F1
#
_cell.length_a   1.000
_cell.length_b   1.000
_cell.length_c   1.000
_cell.angle_alpha   90.00
_cell.angle_beta   90.00
_cell.angle_gamma   90.00
#
_symmetry.space_group_name_H-M   'P 1'
#
loop_
_entity.id
_entity.type
_entity.pdbx_description
1 polymer ?
#
loop_
_entity_poly.entity_id
_entity_poly.type
_entity_poly.pdbx_seq_one_letter_code
_entity_poly.pdbx_strand_id
1 'polypeptide(L)'
;MQATATTQTTTLPACRLCGTGLRRTFVDLGMSPLCESFLDAAELNGMEPFYPLHVRICDECLLVQLETYVSAEEIFGGDYAYFS
;
A
#
# COMPACT_ATOMS: atom_id res chain seq x y z
N MET A 1 -26.19 17.78 19.83
CA MET A 1 -24.82 17.35 19.49
C MET A 1 -24.87 16.84 18.06
N GLN A 2 -24.62 17.70 17.07
CA GLN A 2 -24.68 17.33 15.64
C GLN A 2 -23.29 16.86 15.21
N ALA A 3 -23.18 15.60 14.79
CA ALA A 3 -21.97 15.05 14.22
C ALA A 3 -21.78 15.64 12.81
N THR A 4 -20.77 16.48 12.64
CA THR A 4 -20.31 16.95 11.34
C THR A 4 -19.66 15.79 10.60
N ALA A 5 -20.25 15.36 9.48
CA ALA A 5 -19.63 14.42 8.57
C ALA A 5 -18.42 15.08 7.91
N THR A 6 -17.22 14.55 8.17
CA THR A 6 -15.99 14.98 7.52
C THR A 6 -16.01 14.47 6.08
N THR A 7 -16.23 15.35 5.11
CA THR A 7 -16.04 15.02 3.69
C THR A 7 -14.55 14.76 3.46
N GLN A 8 -14.13 13.50 3.43
CA GLN A 8 -12.79 13.13 2.99
C GLN A 8 -12.70 13.33 1.49
N THR A 9 -12.04 14.40 1.07
CA THR A 9 -11.61 14.57 -0.32
C THR A 9 -10.49 13.57 -0.59
N THR A 10 -10.83 12.40 -1.15
CA THR A 10 -9.82 11.43 -1.58
C THR A 10 -9.09 11.98 -2.81
N THR A 11 -7.92 12.57 -2.61
CA THR A 11 -7.01 12.91 -3.72
C THR A 11 -6.60 11.61 -4.40
N LEU A 12 -6.85 11.51 -5.70
CA LEU A 12 -6.43 10.35 -6.49
C LEU A 12 -4.90 10.24 -6.50
N PRO A 13 -4.32 9.05 -6.29
CA PRO A 13 -2.87 8.88 -6.33
C PRO A 13 -2.32 9.22 -7.73
N ALA A 14 -1.15 9.85 -7.78
CA ALA A 14 -0.49 10.21 -9.02
C ALA A 14 0.34 9.05 -9.57
N CYS A 15 0.37 8.88 -10.89
CA CYS A 15 1.26 7.92 -11.54
C CYS A 15 2.72 8.29 -11.29
N ARG A 16 3.51 7.33 -10.79
CA ARG A 16 4.94 7.54 -10.47
C ARG A 16 5.81 7.85 -11.69
N LEU A 17 5.40 7.44 -12.89
CA LEU A 17 6.15 7.69 -14.13
C LEU A 17 5.82 9.04 -14.79
N CYS A 18 4.54 9.35 -15.00
CA CYS A 18 4.12 10.54 -15.77
C CYS A 18 3.31 11.57 -14.97
N GLY A 19 2.97 11.32 -13.70
CA GLY A 19 2.21 12.23 -12.84
C GLY A 19 0.69 12.19 -13.03
N THR A 20 0.17 11.51 -14.05
CA THR A 20 -1.26 11.41 -14.34
C THR A 20 -2.03 10.75 -13.20
N GLY A 21 -3.16 11.32 -12.79
CA GLY A 21 -3.99 10.79 -11.71
C GLY A 21 -4.56 9.40 -12.03
N LEU A 22 -4.31 8.42 -11.15
CA LEU A 22 -4.73 7.03 -11.31
C LEU A 22 -6.18 6.84 -10.84
N ARG A 23 -7.04 6.39 -11.75
CA ARG A 23 -8.49 6.18 -11.49
C ARG A 23 -8.89 4.72 -11.63
N ARG A 24 -8.33 4.04 -12.63
CA ARG A 24 -8.75 2.70 -13.01
C ARG A 24 -8.09 1.64 -12.15
N THR A 25 -8.91 0.83 -11.48
CA THR A 25 -8.47 -0.40 -10.83
C THR A 25 -7.96 -1.39 -11.88
N PHE A 26 -6.77 -1.92 -11.68
CA PHE A 26 -6.26 -3.07 -12.42
C PHE A 26 -6.64 -4.36 -11.70
N VAL A 27 -6.28 -4.46 -10.41
CA VAL A 27 -6.72 -5.52 -9.50
C VAL A 27 -6.79 -4.98 -8.08
N ASP A 28 -7.74 -5.44 -7.30
CA ASP A 28 -7.84 -5.18 -5.86
C ASP A 28 -7.84 -6.53 -5.13
N LEU A 29 -6.82 -6.75 -4.30
CA LEU A 29 -6.62 -7.99 -3.55
C LEU A 29 -6.99 -7.83 -2.06
N GLY A 30 -7.54 -6.68 -1.67
CA GLY A 30 -7.91 -6.39 -0.29
C GLY A 30 -6.73 -6.00 0.58
N MET A 31 -6.80 -6.32 1.87
CA MET A 31 -5.79 -5.97 2.87
C MET A 31 -4.81 -7.14 3.05
N SER A 32 -3.51 -6.86 3.00
CA SER A 32 -2.45 -7.86 3.18
C SER A 32 -1.34 -7.34 4.09
N PRO A 33 -0.65 -8.22 4.85
CA PRO A 33 0.54 -7.84 5.60
C PRO A 33 1.74 -7.69 4.66
N LEU A 34 2.87 -7.21 5.21
CA LEU A 34 4.15 -7.23 4.51
C LEU A 34 4.61 -8.67 4.32
N CYS A 35 4.97 -9.04 3.09
CA CYS A 35 5.32 -10.43 2.77
C CYS A 35 6.70 -10.86 3.27
N GLU A 36 7.57 -9.90 3.61
CA GLU A 36 8.89 -10.15 4.19
C GLU A 36 8.93 -10.05 5.73
N SER A 37 7.83 -9.73 6.41
CA SER A 37 7.75 -9.65 7.87
C SER A 37 7.27 -10.97 8.49
N PHE A 38 8.20 -11.88 8.75
CA PHE A 38 7.89 -13.16 9.39
C PHE A 38 7.69 -12.99 10.90
N LEU A 39 6.65 -13.64 11.44
CA LEU A 39 6.35 -13.64 12.88
C LEU A 39 6.97 -14.87 13.56
N ASP A 40 7.61 -14.65 14.70
CA ASP A 40 8.03 -15.70 15.62
C ASP A 40 6.85 -16.22 16.46
N ALA A 41 7.01 -17.40 17.05
CA ALA A 41 5.97 -18.02 17.88
C ALA A 41 5.50 -17.14 19.06
N ALA A 42 6.38 -16.28 19.57
CA ALA A 42 6.06 -15.33 20.64
C ALA A 42 5.17 -14.17 20.17
N GLU A 43 5.14 -13.90 18.86
CA GLU A 43 4.51 -12.73 18.25
C GLU A 43 3.12 -13.02 17.68
N LEU A 44 2.67 -14.29 17.70
CA LEU A 44 1.40 -14.73 17.10
C LEU A 44 0.14 -14.05 17.68
N ASN A 45 0.22 -13.51 18.90
CA ASN A 45 -0.88 -12.76 19.52
C ASN A 45 -0.63 -11.24 19.48
N GLY A 46 0.39 -10.80 18.75
CA GLY A 46 0.75 -9.41 18.55
C GLY A 46 -0.09 -8.74 17.46
N MET A 47 0.13 -7.44 17.31
CA MET A 47 -0.46 -6.66 16.22
C MET A 47 0.34 -6.90 14.93
N GLU A 48 -0.36 -7.16 13.84
CA GLU A 48 0.21 -7.27 12.50
C GLU A 48 -0.40 -6.16 11.62
N PRO A 49 0.41 -5.26 11.03
CA PRO A 49 -0.10 -4.20 10.18
C PRO A 49 -0.49 -4.75 8.80
N PHE A 50 -1.67 -4.33 8.33
CA PHE A 50 -2.18 -4.69 7.01
C PHE A 50 -2.35 -3.45 6.15
N TYR A 51 -1.99 -3.55 4.87
CA TYR A 51 -2.04 -2.46 3.91
C TYR A 51 -2.91 -2.84 2.69
N PRO A 52 -3.56 -1.86 2.04
CA PRO A 52 -4.33 -2.12 0.83
C PRO A 52 -3.43 -2.60 -0.31
N LEU A 53 -3.70 -3.78 -0.85
CA LEU A 53 -3.08 -4.31 -2.06
C LEU A 53 -3.96 -3.98 -3.28
N HIS A 54 -4.19 -2.66 -3.47
CA HIS A 54 -5.01 -2.12 -4.56
C HIS A 54 -4.12 -1.59 -5.69
N VAL A 55 -3.99 -2.39 -6.75
CA VAL A 55 -3.19 -2.05 -7.92
C VAL A 55 -4.02 -1.25 -8.92
N ARG A 56 -3.47 -0.14 -9.39
CA ARG A 56 -4.09 0.73 -10.40
C ARG A 56 -3.25 0.77 -11.67
N ILE A 57 -3.91 1.02 -12.79
CA ILE A 57 -3.26 1.24 -14.09
C ILE A 57 -3.39 2.70 -14.50
N CYS A 58 -2.32 3.28 -15.04
CA CYS A 58 -2.35 4.60 -15.65
C CYS A 58 -2.93 4.54 -17.07
N ASP A 59 -3.94 5.35 -17.36
CA ASP A 59 -4.57 5.39 -18.69
C ASP A 59 -3.70 6.08 -19.76
N GLU A 60 -2.63 6.80 -19.38
CA GLU A 60 -1.73 7.48 -20.32
C GLU A 60 -0.45 6.71 -20.64
N CYS A 61 0.27 6.24 -19.61
CA CYS A 61 1.55 5.54 -19.80
C CYS A 61 1.48 4.02 -19.59
N LEU A 62 0.31 3.50 -19.23
CA LEU A 62 0.05 2.07 -18.99
C LEU A 62 0.84 1.44 -17.83
N LEU A 63 1.53 2.22 -17.00
CA LEU A 63 2.19 1.71 -15.80
C LEU A 63 1.15 1.19 -14.79
N VAL A 64 1.25 -0.10 -14.49
CA VAL A 64 0.52 -0.79 -13.42
C VAL A 64 1.31 -0.64 -12.12
N GLN A 65 0.71 -0.10 -11.06
CA GLN A 65 1.41 0.27 -9.84
C GLN A 65 0.52 0.24 -8.59
N LEU A 66 1.17 0.11 -7.43
CA LEU A 66 0.56 0.28 -6.11
C LEU A 66 0.72 1.72 -5.61
N GLU A 67 -0.11 2.09 -4.63
CA GLU A 67 0.16 3.26 -3.78
C GLU A 67 1.35 3.00 -2.84
N THR A 68 1.92 4.05 -2.26
CA THR A 68 3.02 3.92 -1.30
C THR A 68 2.46 4.04 0.10
N TYR A 69 2.36 2.92 0.83
CA TYR A 69 1.92 2.91 2.22
C TYR A 69 3.06 2.73 3.22
N VAL A 70 4.17 2.13 2.78
CA VAL A 70 5.32 1.76 3.61
C VAL A 70 6.58 2.33 2.97
N SER A 71 7.48 2.84 3.80
CA SER A 71 8.74 3.42 3.34
C SER A 71 9.77 2.36 2.96
N ALA A 72 10.77 2.74 2.17
CA ALA A 72 11.88 1.85 1.83
C ALA A 72 12.68 1.44 3.09
N GLU A 73 12.83 2.35 4.06
CA GLU A 73 13.51 2.04 5.32
C GLU A 73 12.75 0.99 6.13
N GLU A 74 11.41 1.02 6.15
CA GLU A 74 10.61 -0.01 6.82
C GLU A 74 10.68 -1.37 6.11
N ILE A 75 10.79 -1.40 4.78
CA ILE A 75 10.91 -2.64 3.99
C ILE A 75 12.32 -3.24 4.09
N PHE A 76 13.37 -2.40 4.10
CA PHE A 76 14.77 -2.85 3.94
C PHE A 76 15.66 -2.62 5.17
N GLY A 77 15.22 -1.90 6.19
CA GLY A 77 16.06 -1.39 7.29
C GLY A 77 16.27 -2.32 8.48
N GLY A 78 15.61 -3.49 8.49
CA GLY A 78 15.75 -4.52 9.53
C GLY A 78 16.42 -5.80 9.01
N ASP A 79 15.92 -6.95 9.48
CA ASP A 79 16.34 -8.27 9.01
C ASP A 79 15.75 -8.58 7.63
N TYR A 80 16.25 -7.90 6.61
CA TYR A 80 15.82 -8.15 5.23
C TYR A 80 16.14 -9.59 4.84
N ALA A 81 15.09 -10.38 4.63
CA ALA A 81 15.20 -11.84 4.50
C ALA A 81 15.83 -12.32 3.19
N TYR A 82 16.04 -11.44 2.20
CA TYR A 82 16.57 -11.81 0.88
C TYR A 82 18.03 -11.40 0.74
N PHE A 83 18.90 -12.40 0.59
CA PHE A 83 20.31 -12.22 0.23
C PHE A 83 20.49 -12.47 -1.26
N SER A 84 21.03 -11.48 -1.99
CA SER A 84 21.35 -11.55 -3.43
C SER A 84 22.85 -11.50 -3.68
#